data_AF-A0A3M2BVZ8-F1
#
_entry.id   AF-A0A3M2BVZ8-F1
#
_cell.length_a   1.000
_cell.length_b   1.000
_cell.length_c   1.000
_cell.angle_alpha   90.00
_cell.angle_beta   90.00
_cell.angle_gamma   90.00
#
_symmetry.space_group_name_H-M   'P 1'
#
loop_
_entity.id
_entity.type
_entity.pdbx_description
1 polymer ?
#
loop_
_entity_poly.entity_id
_entity_poly.type
_entity_poly.pdbx_seq_one_letter_code
_entity_poly.pdbx_strand_id
1 'polypeptide(L)'
;MAPKLALLDPIDLDNEIVEGFGRIYVAPDGTILPSVTTILGSFPKPALERWRERLGEEEANRQSKYATDIGTFMHDTLEHWIQGKQYRDPETVEERIGLQMARAMKQRGWTGIDEIHL
;
A
#
# COMPACT_ATOMS: atom_id res chain seq x y z
N MET A 1 19.41 25.78 -14.55
CA MET A 1 19.66 24.38 -14.17
C MET A 1 19.46 24.27 -12.67
N ALA A 2 18.44 23.57 -12.20
CA ALA A 2 18.35 23.22 -10.78
C ALA A 2 19.51 22.28 -10.45
N PRO A 3 20.20 22.44 -9.30
CA PRO A 3 21.20 21.48 -8.87
C PRO A 3 20.53 20.12 -8.76
N LYS A 4 21.13 19.07 -9.35
CA LYS A 4 20.78 17.69 -9.03
C LYS A 4 20.92 17.57 -7.51
N LEU A 5 19.80 17.38 -6.82
CA LEU A 5 19.82 16.99 -5.41
C LEU A 5 20.67 15.72 -5.36
N ALA A 6 21.80 15.75 -4.65
CA ALA A 6 22.56 14.54 -4.43
C ALA A 6 21.60 13.55 -3.75
N LEU A 7 21.34 12.42 -4.40
CA LEU A 7 20.55 11.36 -3.80
C LEU A 7 21.29 10.98 -2.51
N LEU A 8 20.60 11.05 -1.38
CA LEU A 8 21.12 10.51 -0.14
C LEU A 8 21.34 9.01 -0.35
N ASP A 9 22.43 8.49 0.21
CA ASP A 9 22.63 7.05 0.24
C ASP A 9 21.39 6.40 0.90
N PRO A 10 20.84 5.32 0.32
CA PRO A 10 19.71 4.64 0.90
C PRO A 10 20.01 4.22 2.34
N ILE A 11 19.16 4.64 3.27
CA ILE A 11 19.23 4.17 4.65
C ILE A 11 18.52 2.83 4.70
N ASP A 12 19.24 1.78 5.09
CA ASP A 12 18.65 0.48 5.34
C ASP A 12 17.88 0.51 6.66
N LEU A 13 16.62 0.08 6.61
CA LEU A 13 15.69 0.11 7.74
C LEU A 13 15.12 -1.29 7.93
N ASP A 14 15.54 -1.95 9.00
CA ASP A 14 14.89 -3.18 9.43
C ASP A 14 13.43 -2.89 9.79
N ASN A 15 12.52 -3.81 9.52
CA ASN A 15 11.11 -3.63 9.83
C ASN A 15 10.53 -4.79 10.64
N GLU A 16 9.63 -4.46 11.55
CA GLU A 16 8.92 -5.41 12.41
C GLU A 16 7.44 -5.00 12.52
N ILE A 17 6.56 -5.97 12.71
CA ILE A 17 5.17 -5.72 13.07
C ILE A 17 5.02 -5.93 14.58
N VAL A 18 4.69 -4.86 15.30
CA VAL A 18 4.44 -4.89 16.73
C VAL A 18 2.93 -4.96 16.98
N GLU A 19 2.49 -5.94 17.78
CA GLU A 19 1.09 -6.12 18.13
C GLU A 19 0.51 -4.86 18.81
N GLY A 20 -0.66 -4.41 18.37
CA GLY A 20 -1.30 -3.20 18.89
C GLY A 20 -0.71 -1.86 18.44
N PHE A 21 0.46 -1.85 17.77
CA PHE A 21 1.13 -0.62 17.30
C PHE A 21 1.27 -0.57 15.77
N GLY A 22 1.42 -1.72 15.11
CA GLY A 22 1.59 -1.84 13.67
C GLY A 22 3.06 -1.91 13.25
N ARG A 23 3.35 -1.51 12.00
CA ARG A 23 4.69 -1.62 11.43
C ARG A 23 5.62 -0.53 11.98
N ILE A 24 6.80 -0.96 12.43
CA ILE A 24 7.92 -0.10 12.83
C ILE A 24 9.13 -0.33 11.93
N TYR A 25 10.01 0.65 11.91
CA TYR A 25 11.29 0.64 11.25
C TYR A 25 12.39 0.95 12.25
N VAL A 26 13.47 0.18 12.25
CA VAL A 26 14.62 0.38 13.13
C VAL A 26 15.77 0.93 12.27
N ALA A 27 16.19 2.14 12.61
CA ALA A 27 17.33 2.78 11.96
C ALA A 27 18.67 2.20 12.47
N PRO A 28 19.78 2.33 11.72
CA PRO A 28 21.09 1.82 12.14
C PRO A 28 21.60 2.37 13.47
N ASP A 29 21.11 3.55 13.90
CA ASP A 29 21.44 4.17 15.19
C ASP A 29 20.55 3.68 16.35
N GLY A 30 19.64 2.74 16.08
CA GLY A 30 18.67 2.19 17.02
C GLY A 30 17.38 3.00 17.15
N THR A 31 17.20 4.08 16.37
CA THR A 31 15.96 4.87 16.40
C THR A 31 14.79 4.06 15.85
N ILE A 32 13.68 4.02 16.60
CA ILE A 32 12.44 3.35 16.20
C ILE A 32 11.50 4.37 15.56
N LEU A 33 11.10 4.10 14.32
CA LEU A 33 10.23 4.95 13.51
C LEU A 33 8.91 4.21 13.21
N PRO A 34 7.75 4.78 13.53
CA PRO A 34 6.48 4.21 13.11
C PRO A 34 6.30 4.36 11.60
N SER A 35 5.53 3.46 10.99
CA SER A 35 5.16 3.62 9.58
C SER A 35 4.36 4.90 9.34
N VAL A 36 4.43 5.42 8.11
CA VAL A 36 3.63 6.58 7.70
C VAL A 36 2.13 6.31 7.92
N THR A 37 1.66 5.09 7.64
CA THR A 37 0.27 4.71 7.86
C THR A 37 -0.10 4.63 9.33
N THR A 38 0.82 4.24 10.24
CA THR A 38 0.61 4.32 11.70
C THR A 38 0.41 5.77 12.14
N ILE A 39 1.28 6.67 11.69
CA ILE A 39 1.17 8.11 12.00
C ILE A 39 -0.18 8.66 11.49
N LEU A 40 -0.50 8.46 10.21
CA LEU A 40 -1.77 8.89 9.61
C LEU A 40 -2.99 8.21 10.26
N GLY A 41 -2.82 6.98 10.73
CA GLY A 41 -3.82 6.19 11.46
C GLY A 41 -4.22 6.79 12.81
N SER A 42 -3.31 7.50 13.48
CA SER A 42 -3.56 8.12 14.79
C SER A 42 -4.45 9.37 14.76
N PHE A 43 -4.58 10.03 13.61
CA PHE A 43 -5.39 11.24 13.51
C PHE A 43 -6.89 10.92 13.56
N PRO A 44 -7.72 11.78 14.19
CA PRO A 44 -9.17 11.65 14.17
C PRO A 44 -9.73 11.60 12.74
N LYS A 45 -10.78 10.80 12.51
CA LYS A 45 -11.37 10.63 11.17
C LYS A 45 -12.89 10.85 11.22
N PRO A 46 -13.35 12.06 11.60
CA PRO A 46 -14.76 12.32 11.87
C PRO A 46 -15.67 12.12 10.64
N ALA A 47 -15.13 12.28 9.43
CA ALA A 47 -15.87 11.99 8.21
C ALA A 47 -16.10 10.48 8.00
N LEU A 48 -15.11 9.65 8.33
CA LEU A 48 -15.23 8.19 8.26
C LEU A 48 -16.12 7.67 9.38
N GLU A 49 -15.97 8.17 10.61
CA GLU A 49 -16.83 7.83 11.75
C GLU A 49 -18.30 8.08 11.42
N ARG A 50 -18.63 9.29 10.95
CA ARG A 50 -20.00 9.62 10.50
C ARG A 50 -20.47 8.75 9.33
N TRP A 51 -19.56 8.34 8.43
CA TRP A 51 -19.91 7.42 7.35
C TRP A 51 -20.28 6.04 7.90
N ARG A 52 -19.50 5.50 8.83
CA ARG A 52 -19.78 4.21 9.50
C ARG A 52 -21.10 4.26 10.27
N GLU A 53 -21.36 5.34 11.02
CA GLU A 53 -22.63 5.53 11.74
C GLU A 53 -23.84 5.50 10.81
N ARG A 54 -23.75 6.08 9.61
CA ARG A 54 -24.85 6.09 8.63
C ARG A 54 -25.11 4.72 8.00
N LEU A 55 -24.07 3.92 7.80
CA LEU A 55 -24.17 2.60 7.14
C LEU A 55 -24.46 1.46 8.12
N GLY A 56 -24.05 1.63 9.38
CA GLY A 56 -23.96 0.54 10.33
C GLY A 56 -22.62 -0.19 10.24
N GLU A 57 -22.17 -0.70 11.38
CA GLU A 57 -20.84 -1.29 11.57
C GLU A 57 -20.61 -2.52 10.68
N GLU A 58 -21.61 -3.39 10.53
CA GLU A 58 -21.52 -4.60 9.71
C GLU A 58 -21.30 -4.27 8.22
N GLU A 59 -22.12 -3.39 7.65
CA GLU A 59 -22.00 -3.00 6.24
C GLU A 59 -20.73 -2.18 5.99
N ALA A 60 -20.36 -1.30 6.92
CA ALA A 60 -19.11 -0.56 6.83
C ALA A 60 -17.89 -1.51 6.82
N ASN A 61 -17.90 -2.55 7.65
CA ASN A 61 -16.86 -3.59 7.66
C ASN A 61 -16.86 -4.40 6.37
N ARG A 62 -18.03 -4.78 5.84
CA ARG A 62 -18.15 -5.49 4.56
C ARG A 62 -17.54 -4.70 3.41
N GLN A 63 -17.87 -3.40 3.28
CA GLN A 63 -17.32 -2.55 2.22
C GLN A 63 -15.82 -2.29 2.41
N SER A 64 -15.37 -2.09 3.66
CA SER A 64 -13.96 -1.91 3.96
C SER A 64 -13.15 -3.15 3.57
N LYS A 65 -13.64 -4.35 3.89
CA LYS A 65 -13.02 -5.63 3.52
C LYS A 65 -12.99 -5.81 2.00
N TYR A 66 -14.11 -5.58 1.32
CA TYR A 66 -14.21 -5.63 -0.13
C TYR A 66 -13.16 -4.74 -0.82
N ALA A 67 -13.04 -3.48 -0.38
CA ALA A 67 -12.04 -2.55 -0.91
C ALA A 67 -10.59 -2.99 -0.60
N THR A 68 -10.35 -3.52 0.60
CA THR A 68 -9.03 -3.99 1.05
C THR A 68 -8.56 -5.20 0.25
N ASP A 69 -9.45 -6.13 -0.07
CA ASP A 69 -9.11 -7.34 -0.84
C ASP A 69 -8.73 -7.02 -2.28
N ILE A 70 -9.49 -6.12 -2.92
CA ILE A 70 -9.18 -5.61 -4.26
C ILE A 70 -7.79 -4.96 -4.27
N GLY A 71 -7.53 -4.07 -3.30
CA GLY A 71 -6.26 -3.34 -3.20
C GLY A 71 -5.07 -4.25 -2.94
N THR A 72 -5.23 -5.22 -2.03
CA THR A 72 -4.20 -6.21 -1.71
C THR A 72 -3.79 -7.01 -2.95
N PHE A 73 -4.76 -7.57 -3.68
CA PHE A 73 -4.47 -8.35 -4.88
C PHE A 73 -3.85 -7.51 -5.99
N MET A 74 -4.34 -6.28 -6.18
CA MET A 74 -3.79 -5.35 -7.16
C MET A 74 -2.32 -5.04 -6.86
N HIS A 75 -1.98 -4.66 -5.62
CA HIS A 75 -0.60 -4.35 -5.23
C HIS A 75 0.32 -5.56 -5.37
N ASP A 76 -0.11 -6.73 -4.90
CA ASP A 76 0.64 -7.98 -5.03
C ASP A 76 0.95 -8.32 -6.49
N THR A 77 -0.06 -8.17 -7.37
CA THR A 77 0.10 -8.38 -8.82
C THR A 77 1.13 -7.41 -9.43
N LEU A 78 1.05 -6.12 -9.05
CA LEU A 78 1.97 -5.10 -9.54
C LEU A 78 3.40 -5.34 -9.04
N GLU A 79 3.57 -5.71 -7.77
CA GLU A 79 4.88 -6.01 -7.18
C GLU A 79 5.54 -7.19 -7.89
N HIS A 80 4.84 -8.32 -8.02
CA HIS A 80 5.34 -9.49 -8.75
C HIS A 80 5.73 -9.12 -10.17
N TRP A 81 4.88 -8.35 -10.86
CA TRP A 81 5.16 -7.94 -12.22
C TRP A 81 6.40 -7.04 -12.33
N ILE A 82 6.57 -6.06 -11.44
CA ILE A 82 7.76 -5.20 -11.36
C ILE A 82 9.03 -6.06 -11.17
N GLN A 83 8.95 -7.06 -10.30
CA GLN A 83 10.04 -7.98 -9.99
C GLN A 83 10.26 -9.06 -11.07
N GLY A 84 9.48 -9.08 -12.16
CA GLY A 84 9.53 -10.10 -13.19
C GLY A 84 9.09 -11.50 -12.72
N LYS A 85 8.41 -11.59 -11.58
CA LYS A 85 7.88 -12.82 -11.00
C LYS A 85 6.47 -13.09 -11.53
N GLN A 86 6.08 -14.37 -11.52
CA GLN A 86 4.72 -14.76 -11.81
C GLN A 86 3.82 -14.43 -10.61
N TYR A 87 2.72 -13.72 -10.86
CA TYR A 87 1.63 -13.55 -9.89
C TYR A 87 0.60 -14.67 -10.06
N ARG A 88 -0.16 -14.95 -9.00
CA ARG A 88 -1.19 -15.99 -9.02
C ARG A 88 -2.46 -15.56 -9.77
N ASP A 89 -3.25 -16.54 -10.19
CA ASP A 89 -4.57 -16.26 -10.77
C ASP A 89 -5.58 -15.81 -9.70
N PRO A 90 -6.55 -14.95 -10.06
CA PRO A 90 -7.58 -14.49 -9.15
C PRO A 90 -8.65 -15.57 -8.94
N GLU A 91 -9.00 -15.82 -7.68
CA GLU A 91 -9.99 -16.81 -7.27
C GLU A 91 -11.35 -16.16 -7.01
N THR A 92 -11.34 -14.95 -6.46
CA THR A 92 -12.57 -14.21 -6.08
C THR A 92 -12.97 -13.13 -7.09
N VAL A 93 -14.16 -12.55 -6.92
CA VAL A 93 -14.61 -11.43 -7.75
C VAL A 93 -13.73 -10.20 -7.49
N GLU A 94 -13.42 -9.95 -6.23
CA GLU A 94 -12.57 -8.87 -5.73
C GLU A 94 -11.18 -8.95 -6.37
N GLU A 95 -10.59 -10.13 -6.40
CA GLU A 95 -9.28 -10.35 -7.01
C GLU A 95 -9.30 -10.16 -8.52
N ARG A 96 -10.38 -10.59 -9.20
CA ARG A 96 -10.56 -10.32 -10.63
C ARG A 96 -10.62 -8.81 -10.91
N ILE A 97 -11.26 -8.04 -10.04
CA ILE A 97 -11.28 -6.58 -10.13
C ILE A 97 -9.88 -6.01 -9.86
N GLY A 98 -9.16 -6.50 -8.83
CA GLY A 98 -7.79 -6.10 -8.54
C GLY A 98 -6.84 -6.35 -9.72
N LEU A 99 -6.96 -7.50 -10.39
CA LEU A 99 -6.21 -7.81 -11.61
C LEU A 99 -6.53 -6.84 -12.76
N GLN A 100 -7.81 -6.49 -12.95
CA GLN A 100 -8.21 -5.51 -13.95
C GLN A 100 -7.60 -4.13 -13.66
N MET A 101 -7.59 -3.71 -12.39
CA MET A 101 -6.96 -2.45 -11.96
C MET A 101 -5.45 -2.46 -12.22
N ALA A 102 -4.74 -3.53 -11.84
CA ALA A 102 -3.31 -3.67 -12.09
C ALA A 102 -2.99 -3.60 -13.60
N ARG A 103 -3.79 -4.26 -14.44
CA ARG A 103 -3.67 -4.19 -15.91
C ARG A 103 -3.92 -2.79 -16.45
N ALA A 104 -4.91 -2.06 -15.91
CA ALA A 104 -5.17 -0.69 -16.32
C ALA A 104 -3.99 0.25 -15.96
N MET A 105 -3.41 0.09 -14.77
CA MET A 105 -2.21 0.84 -14.35
C MET A 105 -1.02 0.53 -15.27
N LYS A 106 -0.79 -0.75 -15.60
CA LYS A 106 0.21 -1.17 -16.59
C LYS A 106 0.04 -0.49 -17.94
N GLN A 107 -1.17 -0.52 -18.49
CA GLN A 107 -1.41 -0.08 -19.85
C GLN A 107 -1.41 1.45 -19.99
N ARG A 108 -1.80 2.18 -18.93
CA ARG A 108 -2.04 3.63 -19.01
C ARG A 108 -1.11 4.45 -18.13
N GLY A 109 -0.82 3.97 -16.92
CA GLY A 109 -0.04 4.71 -15.92
C GLY A 109 1.48 4.64 -16.12
N TRP A 110 1.96 3.68 -16.92
CA TRP A 110 3.38 3.42 -17.12
C TRP A 110 3.96 4.01 -18.42
N THR A 111 3.22 4.88 -19.08
CA THR A 111 3.63 5.48 -20.37
C THR A 111 4.83 6.43 -20.28
N GLY A 112 5.28 6.78 -19.07
CA GLY A 112 6.45 7.64 -18.83
C GLY A 112 7.35 7.16 -17.69
N ILE A 113 7.39 5.85 -17.42
CA ILE A 113 8.34 5.26 -16.48
C ILE A 113 9.53 4.74 -17.28
N ASP A 114 10.66 5.44 -17.19
CA ASP A 114 11.88 5.11 -17.94
C ASP A 114 12.90 4.32 -17.09
N GLU A 115 12.71 4.27 -15.77
CA GLU A 115 13.62 3.61 -14.83
C GLU A 115 12.83 2.85 -13.74
N ILE A 116 13.26 1.61 -13.47
CA ILE A 116 12.78 0.78 -12.38
C ILE A 116 14.02 0.33 -11.61
N HIS A 117 14.14 0.77 -10.36
CA HIS A 117 15.20 0.34 -9.45
C HIS A 117 14.62 -0.78 -8.58
N LEU A 118 15.25 -1.96 -8.63
CA LEU A 118 14.85 -3.18 -7.90
C LEU A 118 15.73 -3.41 -6.69
#